data_AF-A0A1G1H8P2-F1
#
_entry.id   AF-A0A1G1H8P2-F1
#
_cell.length_a   1.000
_cell.length_b   1.000
_cell.length_c   1.000
_cell.angle_alpha   90.00
_cell.angle_beta   90.00
_cell.angle_gamma   90.00
#
_symmetry.space_group_name_H-M   'P 1'
#
loop_
_entity.id
_entity.type
_entity.pdbx_description
1 polymer ?
#
loop_
_entity_poly.entity_id
_entity_poly.type
_entity_poly.pdbx_seq_one_letter_code
_entity_poly.pdbx_strand_id
1 'polypeptide(L)'
;METSKRPYRPIPPGEVLKDELDARGWTQGDFAEITGKPIQAISEIITGKKAITPETALLFSEALGTTPEFWLNLESAYRLDRLHHERSKSETVSRRAKLYSKAPVKELIRRRWIRPSKSIDQQEAEVCDFFGVPSLDEEPKIAANFRKSDAGVIDTPSLLAWVRKAEIEAKKIKCPAFDSQELRKAVQVLPALSADDKATAKIPEKLRDLGIRLVFVPHLPQ
;
A
#
# COMPACT_ATOMS: atom_id res chain seq x y z
N MET A 1 2.52 -16.25 9.49
CA MET A 1 1.77 -16.54 8.24
C MET A 1 1.43 -18.01 8.26
N GLU A 2 0.18 -18.37 8.56
CA GLU A 2 -0.26 -19.75 8.38
C GLU A 2 -0.21 -20.07 6.90
N THR A 3 0.63 -21.05 6.54
CA THR A 3 0.66 -21.62 5.19
C THR A 3 -0.63 -22.42 5.01
N SER A 4 -1.70 -21.75 4.61
CA SER A 4 -2.94 -22.40 4.19
C SER A 4 -2.59 -23.35 3.04
N LYS A 5 -2.62 -24.66 3.31
CA LYS A 5 -2.34 -25.71 2.33
C LYS A 5 -3.38 -25.61 1.23
N ARG A 6 -2.96 -25.29 0.01
CA ARG A 6 -3.82 -25.25 -1.17
C ARG A 6 -3.80 -26.60 -1.88
N PRO A 7 -4.92 -27.02 -2.50
CA PRO A 7 -4.94 -28.23 -3.30
C PRO A 7 -3.97 -28.10 -4.48
N TYR A 8 -3.38 -29.22 -4.90
CA TYR A 8 -2.44 -29.25 -6.04
C TYR A 8 -3.10 -28.88 -7.38
N ARG A 9 -4.43 -29.03 -7.47
CA ARG A 9 -5.24 -28.67 -8.63
C ARG A 9 -6.52 -27.97 -8.16
N PRO A 10 -6.93 -26.86 -8.81
CA PRO A 10 -8.23 -26.25 -8.55
C PRO A 10 -9.35 -27.23 -8.90
N ILE A 11 -10.20 -27.56 -7.94
CA ILE A 11 -11.39 -28.39 -8.16
C ILE A 11 -12.53 -27.47 -8.63
N PRO A 12 -13.04 -27.61 -9.86
CA PRO A 12 -14.14 -26.79 -10.34
C PRO A 12 -15.43 -27.14 -9.59
N PRO A 13 -16.31 -26.16 -9.30
CA PRO A 13 -17.60 -26.42 -8.69
C PRO A 13 -18.49 -27.34 -9.54
N GLY A 14 -18.21 -27.39 -10.84
CA GLY A 14 -18.83 -28.30 -11.79
C GLY A 14 -18.62 -29.79 -11.52
N GLU A 15 -17.51 -30.18 -10.88
CA GLU A 15 -17.29 -31.57 -10.45
C GLU A 15 -18.26 -31.93 -9.32
N VAL A 16 -18.44 -31.04 -8.33
CA VAL A 16 -19.43 -31.22 -7.24
C VAL A 16 -20.85 -31.25 -7.79
N LEU A 17 -21.19 -30.39 -8.75
CA LEU A 17 -22.49 -30.44 -9.40
C LEU A 17 -22.72 -31.80 -10.06
N LYS A 18 -21.72 -32.34 -10.76
CA LYS A 18 -21.84 -33.63 -11.41
C LYS A 18 -22.12 -34.75 -10.40
N ASP A 19 -21.39 -34.77 -9.27
CA ASP A 19 -21.59 -35.75 -8.21
C ASP A 19 -23.00 -35.68 -7.61
N GLU A 20 -23.55 -34.46 -7.40
CA GLU A 20 -24.93 -34.26 -6.93
C GLU A 20 -25.98 -34.77 -7.93
N LEU A 21 -25.74 -34.58 -9.24
CA LEU A 21 -26.62 -35.10 -10.29
C LEU A 21 -26.56 -36.63 -10.37
N ASP A 22 -25.35 -37.19 -10.36
CA ASP A 22 -25.12 -38.64 -10.42
C ASP A 22 -25.75 -39.34 -9.21
N ALA A 23 -25.66 -38.76 -8.00
CA ALA A 23 -26.28 -39.29 -6.78
C ALA A 23 -27.82 -39.32 -6.84
N ARG A 24 -28.44 -38.43 -7.62
CA ARG A 24 -29.89 -38.36 -7.83
C ARG A 24 -30.36 -39.12 -9.08
N GLY A 25 -29.43 -39.63 -9.88
CA GLY A 25 -29.72 -40.23 -11.18
C GLY A 25 -30.24 -39.23 -12.22
N TRP A 26 -29.88 -37.95 -12.08
CA TRP A 26 -30.30 -36.89 -13.01
C TRP A 26 -29.25 -36.67 -14.09
N THR A 27 -29.71 -36.48 -15.32
CA THR A 27 -28.87 -36.00 -16.42
C THR A 27 -28.70 -34.48 -16.37
N GLN A 28 -27.73 -33.96 -17.13
CA GLN A 28 -27.61 -32.51 -17.32
C GLN A 28 -28.84 -31.89 -17.98
N GLY A 29 -29.56 -32.67 -18.80
CA GLY A 29 -30.82 -32.26 -19.42
C GLY A 29 -31.92 -32.10 -18.38
N ASP A 30 -32.10 -33.09 -17.51
CA ASP A 30 -33.09 -33.03 -16.43
C ASP A 30 -32.84 -31.81 -15.54
N PHE A 31 -31.58 -31.59 -15.16
CA PHE A 31 -31.22 -30.44 -14.33
C PHE A 31 -31.40 -29.09 -15.04
N ALA A 32 -31.16 -29.04 -16.35
CA ALA A 32 -31.43 -27.86 -17.16
C ALA A 32 -32.93 -27.52 -17.18
N GLU A 33 -33.80 -28.52 -17.31
CA GLU A 33 -35.24 -28.35 -17.22
C GLU A 33 -35.69 -27.91 -15.82
N ILE A 34 -35.19 -28.55 -14.75
CA ILE A 34 -35.50 -28.19 -13.36
C ILE A 34 -35.14 -26.74 -13.04
N THR A 35 -33.95 -26.30 -13.48
CA THR A 35 -33.44 -24.95 -13.19
C THR A 35 -33.90 -23.89 -14.19
N GLY A 36 -34.59 -24.28 -15.27
CA GLY A 36 -34.96 -23.40 -16.38
C GLY A 36 -33.76 -22.80 -17.12
N LYS A 37 -32.56 -23.38 -16.99
CA LYS A 37 -31.35 -22.91 -17.66
C LYS A 37 -31.09 -23.71 -18.94
N PRO A 38 -30.44 -23.10 -19.96
CA PRO A 38 -30.03 -23.86 -21.13
C PRO A 38 -29.05 -24.99 -20.74
N ILE A 39 -29.22 -26.18 -21.32
CA ILE A 39 -28.31 -27.33 -21.09
C ILE A 39 -26.85 -26.98 -21.38
N GLN A 40 -26.60 -26.13 -22.38
CA GLN A 40 -25.27 -25.61 -22.68
C GLN A 40 -24.67 -24.85 -21.49
N ALA A 41 -25.46 -24.06 -20.77
CA ALA A 41 -24.99 -23.34 -19.59
C ALA A 41 -24.62 -24.29 -18.46
N ILE A 42 -25.39 -25.36 -18.25
CA ILE A 42 -25.08 -26.40 -17.27
C ILE A 42 -23.77 -27.12 -17.64
N SER A 43 -23.62 -27.53 -18.90
CA SER A 43 -22.38 -28.16 -19.41
C SER A 43 -21.15 -27.25 -19.28
N GLU A 44 -21.28 -25.95 -19.53
CA GLU A 44 -20.19 -24.98 -19.36
C GLU A 44 -19.82 -24.76 -17.89
N ILE A 45 -20.78 -24.83 -16.98
CA ILE A 45 -20.53 -24.79 -15.53
C ILE A 45 -19.80 -26.07 -15.08
N ILE A 46 -20.25 -27.25 -15.55
CA ILE A 46 -19.61 -28.53 -15.23
C ILE A 46 -18.14 -28.56 -15.68
N THR A 47 -17.86 -28.02 -16.87
CA THR A 47 -16.48 -27.94 -17.40
C THR A 47 -15.68 -26.75 -16.84
N GLY A 48 -16.25 -25.93 -15.95
CA GLY A 48 -15.58 -24.78 -15.34
C GLY A 48 -15.31 -23.61 -16.29
N LYS A 49 -15.94 -23.59 -17.48
CA LYS A 49 -15.88 -22.50 -18.45
C LYS A 49 -16.76 -21.33 -18.04
N LYS A 50 -17.97 -21.62 -17.55
CA LYS A 50 -18.94 -20.63 -17.07
C LYS A 50 -18.95 -20.60 -15.54
N ALA A 51 -19.13 -19.41 -14.98
CA ALA A 51 -19.23 -19.20 -13.55
C ALA A 51 -20.62 -19.54 -13.04
N ILE A 52 -20.70 -20.08 -11.82
CA ILE A 52 -21.92 -20.04 -11.02
C ILE A 52 -22.11 -18.60 -10.52
N THR A 53 -23.15 -17.92 -11.03
CA THR A 53 -23.56 -16.59 -10.55
C THR A 53 -24.45 -16.72 -9.31
N PRO A 54 -24.70 -15.63 -8.53
CA PRO A 54 -25.63 -15.67 -7.41
C PRO A 54 -27.02 -16.20 -7.77
N GLU A 55 -27.56 -15.81 -8.93
CA GLU A 55 -28.86 -16.28 -9.42
C GLU A 55 -28.81 -17.79 -9.75
N THR A 56 -27.68 -18.26 -10.27
CA THR A 56 -27.49 -19.69 -10.57
C THR A 56 -27.32 -20.50 -9.29
N ALA A 57 -26.61 -19.97 -8.29
CA ALA A 57 -26.47 -20.58 -6.98
C ALA A 57 -27.81 -20.71 -6.25
N LEU A 58 -28.70 -19.72 -6.37
CA LEU A 58 -30.05 -19.79 -5.82
C LEU A 58 -30.84 -20.95 -6.44
N LEU A 59 -30.87 -21.02 -7.77
CA LEU A 59 -31.56 -22.11 -8.49
C LEU A 59 -30.97 -23.49 -8.15
N PHE A 60 -29.64 -23.60 -8.04
CA PHE A 60 -29.01 -24.86 -7.66
C PHE A 60 -29.35 -25.25 -6.22
N SER A 61 -29.40 -24.28 -5.31
CA SER A 61 -29.75 -24.53 -3.92
C SER A 61 -31.18 -25.04 -3.76
N GLU A 62 -32.13 -24.44 -4.49
CA GLU A 62 -33.53 -24.86 -4.50
C GLU A 62 -33.69 -26.25 -5.13
N ALA A 63 -32.97 -26.52 -6.23
CA ALA A 63 -33.07 -27.80 -6.93
C ALA A 63 -32.39 -28.97 -6.18
N LEU A 64 -31.28 -28.71 -5.48
CA LEU A 64 -30.45 -29.75 -4.86
C LEU A 64 -30.62 -29.86 -3.35
N GLY A 65 -31.36 -28.94 -2.72
CA GLY A 65 -31.55 -28.91 -1.27
C GLY A 65 -30.29 -28.47 -0.51
N THR A 66 -29.47 -27.62 -1.13
CA THR A 66 -28.25 -27.05 -0.53
C THR A 66 -28.47 -25.56 -0.21
N THR A 67 -27.40 -24.80 0.01
CA THR A 67 -27.48 -23.33 0.14
C THR A 67 -26.84 -22.61 -1.06
N PRO A 68 -27.26 -21.37 -1.38
CA PRO A 68 -26.57 -20.57 -2.39
C PRO A 68 -25.10 -20.31 -2.04
N GLU A 69 -24.81 -20.07 -0.75
CA GLU A 69 -23.46 -19.81 -0.25
C GLU A 69 -22.53 -21.00 -0.48
N PHE A 70 -23.04 -22.23 -0.37
CA PHE A 70 -22.26 -23.43 -0.69
C PHE A 70 -21.68 -23.37 -2.10
N TRP A 71 -22.53 -23.09 -3.10
CA TRP A 71 -22.11 -23.00 -4.50
C TRP A 71 -21.20 -21.80 -4.78
N LEU A 72 -21.51 -20.63 -4.20
CA LEU A 72 -20.68 -19.44 -4.35
C LEU A 72 -19.31 -19.59 -3.70
N ASN A 73 -19.21 -20.31 -2.58
CA ASN A 73 -17.95 -20.60 -1.92
C ASN A 73 -17.07 -21.53 -2.76
N LEU A 74 -17.65 -22.57 -3.37
CA LEU A 74 -16.94 -23.46 -4.29
C LEU A 74 -16.43 -22.70 -5.52
N GLU A 75 -17.28 -21.88 -6.15
CA GLU A 75 -16.91 -21.06 -7.30
C GLU A 75 -15.79 -20.06 -6.95
N SER A 76 -15.91 -19.38 -5.81
CA SER A 76 -14.93 -18.41 -5.34
C SER A 76 -13.59 -19.09 -5.07
N ALA A 77 -13.59 -20.23 -4.37
CA ALA A 77 -12.40 -21.01 -4.09
C ALA A 77 -11.70 -21.46 -5.38
N TYR A 78 -12.45 -22.05 -6.32
CA TYR A 78 -11.93 -22.49 -7.62
C TYR A 78 -11.29 -21.34 -8.42
N ARG A 79 -11.99 -20.20 -8.55
CA ARG A 79 -11.49 -19.07 -9.34
C ARG A 79 -10.26 -18.43 -8.72
N LEU A 80 -10.25 -18.24 -7.40
CA LEU A 80 -9.09 -17.69 -6.69
C LEU A 80 -7.89 -18.62 -6.82
N ASP A 81 -8.09 -19.92 -6.64
CA ASP A 81 -7.00 -20.90 -6.76
C ASP A 81 -6.45 -20.96 -8.19
N ARG A 82 -7.32 -20.96 -9.21
CA ARG A 82 -6.89 -20.90 -10.62
C ARG A 82 -6.09 -19.63 -10.92
N LEU A 83 -6.57 -18.47 -10.47
CA LEU A 83 -5.85 -17.20 -10.62
C LEU A 83 -4.52 -17.20 -9.87
N HIS A 84 -4.43 -17.83 -8.70
CA HIS A 84 -3.17 -17.93 -7.97
C HIS A 84 -2.14 -18.79 -8.70
N HIS A 85 -2.58 -19.89 -9.32
CA HIS A 85 -1.71 -20.73 -10.16
C HIS A 85 -1.24 -19.99 -11.42
N GLU A 86 -2.10 -19.15 -12.03
CA GLU A 86 -1.73 -18.30 -13.17
C GLU A 86 -0.85 -17.10 -12.79
N ARG A 87 -1.09 -16.49 -11.62
CA ARG A 87 -0.49 -15.21 -11.20
C ARG A 87 0.74 -15.34 -10.29
N SER A 88 1.43 -16.48 -10.23
CA SER A 88 2.55 -16.72 -9.30
C SER A 88 3.75 -15.76 -9.40
N LYS A 89 3.67 -14.66 -10.17
CA LYS A 89 4.76 -13.69 -10.41
C LYS A 89 4.42 -12.21 -10.20
N SER A 90 3.25 -11.82 -9.69
CA SER A 90 2.93 -10.38 -9.60
C SER A 90 2.27 -9.97 -8.28
N GLU A 91 3.07 -9.88 -7.21
CA GLU A 91 2.73 -9.19 -5.95
C GLU A 91 2.75 -7.65 -6.06
N THR A 92 2.60 -7.12 -7.28
CA THR A 92 2.73 -5.68 -7.58
C THR A 92 1.70 -4.82 -6.86
N VAL A 93 0.50 -5.33 -6.62
CA VAL A 93 -0.56 -4.58 -5.93
C VAL A 93 -0.25 -4.41 -4.44
N SER A 94 0.09 -5.50 -3.74
CA SER A 94 0.40 -5.47 -2.30
C SER A 94 1.63 -4.60 -2.01
N ARG A 95 2.66 -4.73 -2.85
CA ARG A 95 3.87 -3.89 -2.78
C ARG A 95 3.57 -2.41 -3.00
N ARG A 96 2.73 -2.06 -3.99
CA ARG A 96 2.30 -0.66 -4.21
C ARG A 96 1.51 -0.14 -3.01
N ALA A 97 0.59 -0.92 -2.47
CA ALA A 97 -0.19 -0.51 -1.30
C ALA A 97 0.73 -0.18 -0.11
N LYS A 98 1.72 -1.03 0.18
CA LYS A 98 2.74 -0.78 1.21
C LYS A 98 3.49 0.53 0.93
N LEU A 99 4.00 0.72 -0.29
CA LEU A 99 4.73 1.92 -0.68
C LEU A 99 3.92 3.21 -0.44
N TYR A 100 2.65 3.23 -0.84
CA TYR A 100 1.77 4.40 -0.66
C TYR A 100 1.36 4.63 0.79
N SER A 101 1.37 3.60 1.64
CA SER A 101 1.13 3.75 3.08
C SER A 101 2.32 4.35 3.84
N LYS A 102 3.54 4.15 3.34
CA LYS A 102 4.78 4.58 4.01
C LYS A 102 5.26 5.95 3.56
N ALA A 103 4.87 6.40 2.36
CA ALA A 103 5.35 7.65 1.79
C ALA A 103 4.28 8.36 0.95
N PRO A 104 4.23 9.71 0.97
CA PRO A 104 3.36 10.50 0.09
C PRO A 104 3.94 10.56 -1.34
N VAL A 105 4.06 9.41 -2.01
CA VAL A 105 4.76 9.24 -3.30
C VAL A 105 4.37 10.30 -4.34
N LYS A 106 3.07 10.55 -4.51
CA LYS A 106 2.58 11.52 -5.51
C LYS A 106 3.15 12.92 -5.27
N GLU A 107 3.20 13.35 -4.02
CA GLU A 107 3.70 14.66 -3.66
C GLU A 107 5.23 14.74 -3.79
N LEU A 108 5.94 13.66 -3.43
CA LEU A 108 7.38 13.56 -3.64
C LEU A 108 7.75 13.69 -5.12
N ILE A 109 7.00 13.03 -6.02
CA ILE A 109 7.19 13.15 -7.47
C ILE A 109 6.85 14.57 -7.94
N ARG A 110 5.70 15.12 -7.50
CA ARG A 110 5.25 16.47 -7.88
C ARG A 110 6.29 17.53 -7.55
N ARG A 111 6.91 17.42 -6.37
CA ARG A 111 7.98 18.33 -5.91
C ARG A 111 9.36 18.00 -6.47
N ARG A 112 9.47 16.95 -7.31
CA ARG A 112 10.73 16.44 -7.88
C ARG A 112 11.74 16.03 -6.81
N TRP A 113 11.27 15.51 -5.67
CA TRP A 113 12.12 14.95 -4.62
C TRP A 113 12.54 13.52 -4.94
N ILE A 114 11.72 12.79 -5.69
CA ILE A 114 12.02 11.47 -6.27
C ILE A 114 11.70 11.45 -7.76
N ARG A 115 12.30 10.53 -8.51
CA ARG A 115 12.02 10.38 -9.95
C ARG A 115 10.72 9.58 -10.18
N PRO A 116 9.87 9.96 -11.15
CA PRO A 116 8.72 9.15 -11.52
C PRO A 116 9.17 7.86 -12.20
N SER A 117 8.58 6.72 -11.84
CA SER A 117 8.77 5.45 -12.56
C SER A 117 7.45 4.71 -12.75
N LYS A 118 7.39 3.91 -13.83
CA LYS A 118 6.29 2.97 -14.10
C LYS A 118 6.53 1.60 -13.47
N SER A 119 7.80 1.25 -13.21
CA SER A 119 8.16 0.01 -12.56
C SER A 119 8.06 0.16 -11.05
N ILE A 120 7.43 -0.81 -10.39
CA ILE A 120 7.33 -0.82 -8.94
C ILE A 120 8.69 -0.92 -8.28
N ASP A 121 9.58 -1.76 -8.82
CA ASP A 121 10.91 -1.99 -8.24
C ASP A 121 11.73 -0.70 -8.21
N GLN A 122 11.66 0.07 -9.29
CA GLN A 122 12.33 1.37 -9.38
C GLN A 122 11.70 2.41 -8.46
N GLN A 123 10.37 2.42 -8.35
CA GLN A 123 9.67 3.36 -7.49
C GLN A 123 9.95 3.08 -6.00
N GLU A 124 10.03 1.81 -5.60
CA GLU A 124 10.44 1.42 -4.26
C GLU A 124 11.90 1.80 -3.99
N ALA A 125 12.81 1.56 -4.94
CA ALA A 125 14.21 1.95 -4.82
C ALA A 125 14.35 3.46 -4.61
N GLU A 126 13.68 4.30 -5.41
CA GLU A 126 13.71 5.75 -5.26
C GLU A 126 13.19 6.24 -3.89
N VAL A 127 12.16 5.58 -3.36
CA VAL A 127 11.63 5.92 -2.04
C VAL A 127 12.58 5.46 -0.93
N CYS A 128 13.10 4.23 -1.02
CA CYS A 128 14.09 3.71 -0.07
C CYS A 128 15.34 4.60 -0.03
N ASP A 129 15.86 4.99 -1.19
CA ASP A 129 17.00 5.90 -1.35
C ASP A 129 16.71 7.27 -0.72
N PHE A 130 15.52 7.83 -0.96
CA PHE A 130 15.10 9.10 -0.37
C PHE A 130 15.08 9.03 1.17
N PHE A 131 14.48 7.98 1.74
CA PHE A 131 14.45 7.76 3.19
C PHE A 131 15.80 7.29 3.77
N GLY A 132 16.71 6.81 2.94
CA GLY A 132 17.99 6.23 3.35
C GLY A 132 17.83 4.92 4.12
N VAL A 133 16.82 4.12 3.75
CA VAL A 133 16.56 2.80 4.31
C VAL A 133 16.83 1.74 3.22
N PRO A 134 17.29 0.53 3.58
CA PRO A 134 17.56 -0.52 2.60
C PRO A 134 16.27 -1.18 2.09
N SER A 135 15.15 -1.05 2.81
CA SER A 135 13.84 -1.60 2.42
C SER A 135 12.69 -0.79 3.03
N LEU A 136 11.49 -0.95 2.47
CA LEU A 136 10.25 -0.33 2.99
C LEU A 136 9.78 -0.89 4.33
N ASP A 137 10.29 -2.05 4.75
CA ASP A 137 9.94 -2.67 6.02
C ASP A 137 10.77 -2.07 7.18
N GLU A 138 11.84 -1.33 6.89
CA GLU A 138 12.65 -0.62 7.88
C GLU A 138 12.18 0.82 8.09
N GLU A 139 12.20 1.25 9.35
CA GLU A 139 11.86 2.63 9.70
C GLU A 139 13.09 3.54 9.62
N PRO A 140 12.96 4.75 9.04
CA PRO A 140 14.06 5.70 8.99
C PRO A 140 14.41 6.17 10.40
N LYS A 141 15.68 6.10 10.76
CA LYS A 141 16.19 6.60 12.06
C LYS A 141 16.21 8.13 12.06
N ILE A 142 15.10 8.73 12.47
CA ILE A 142 14.94 10.18 12.55
C ILE A 142 15.00 10.62 14.03
N ALA A 143 15.98 11.47 14.34
CA ALA A 143 16.08 12.13 15.64
C ALA A 143 15.64 13.61 15.47
N ALA A 144 14.34 13.87 15.63
CA ALA A 144 13.75 15.19 15.42
C ALA A 144 12.84 15.61 16.57
N ASN A 145 12.93 16.89 16.95
CA ASN A 145 12.01 17.55 17.87
C ASN A 145 11.05 18.45 17.08
N PHE A 146 9.77 18.34 17.38
CA PHE A 146 8.72 19.05 16.66
C PHE A 146 8.04 20.08 17.55
N ARG A 147 7.92 21.32 17.06
CA ARG A 147 6.97 22.28 17.60
C ARG A 147 5.65 22.11 16.84
N LYS A 148 4.64 21.57 17.50
CA LYS A 148 3.32 21.31 16.92
C LYS A 148 2.20 21.84 17.80
N SER A 149 1.05 22.12 17.20
CA SER A 149 -0.21 22.35 17.90
C SER A 149 -0.91 21.01 18.13
N ASP A 150 -1.67 20.87 19.21
CA ASP A 150 -2.45 19.66 19.49
C ASP A 150 -3.73 19.54 18.65
N ALA A 151 -4.07 20.57 17.88
CA ALA A 151 -5.21 20.54 16.96
C ALA A 151 -4.81 19.90 15.61
N GLY A 152 -5.34 18.72 15.33
CA GLY A 152 -5.33 18.10 13.99
C GLY A 152 -4.76 16.67 13.93
N VAL A 153 -5.11 15.96 12.85
CA VAL A 153 -4.53 14.65 12.51
C VAL A 153 -3.20 14.88 11.81
N ILE A 154 -2.13 14.25 12.30
CA ILE A 154 -0.79 14.38 11.71
C ILE A 154 -0.57 13.22 10.74
N ASP A 155 -0.42 13.55 9.46
CA ASP A 155 0.04 12.57 8.47
C ASP A 155 1.51 12.21 8.74
N THR A 156 1.71 11.04 9.34
CA THR A 156 3.05 10.57 9.75
C THR A 156 3.97 10.36 8.55
N PRO A 157 3.55 9.70 7.44
CA PRO A 157 4.33 9.63 6.20
C PRO A 157 4.83 10.99 5.67
N SER A 158 3.96 12.01 5.61
CA SER A 158 4.37 13.34 5.17
C SER A 158 5.31 14.02 6.16
N LEU A 159 5.09 13.87 7.46
CA LEU A 159 6.01 14.41 8.47
C LEU A 159 7.41 13.81 8.31
N LEU A 160 7.51 12.48 8.20
CA LEU A 160 8.79 11.79 8.01
C LEU A 160 9.47 12.21 6.71
N ALA A 161 8.71 12.33 5.62
CA ALA A 161 9.22 12.80 4.34
C ALA A 161 9.75 14.24 4.41
N TRP A 162 9.05 15.12 5.13
CA TRP A 162 9.44 16.51 5.32
C TRP A 162 10.74 16.62 6.13
N VAL A 163 10.84 15.89 7.25
CA VAL A 163 12.07 15.84 8.05
C VAL A 163 13.22 15.30 7.22
N ARG A 164 12.99 14.22 6.48
CA ARG A 164 14.03 13.64 5.65
C ARG A 164 14.54 14.60 4.59
N LYS A 165 13.63 15.36 3.96
CA LYS A 165 14.02 16.40 3.01
C LYS A 165 14.87 17.48 3.69
N ALA A 166 14.50 17.90 4.90
CA ALA A 166 15.28 18.87 5.66
C ALA A 166 16.70 18.36 5.95
N GLU A 167 16.85 17.08 6.32
CA GLU A 167 18.18 16.46 6.50
C GLU A 167 19.01 16.44 5.21
N ILE A 168 18.41 16.07 4.08
CA ILE A 168 19.09 16.01 2.78
C ILE A 168 19.61 17.39 2.39
N GLU A 169 18.80 18.44 2.53
CA GLU A 169 19.21 19.81 2.24
C GLU A 169 20.24 20.32 3.28
N ALA A 170 20.08 19.98 4.55
CA ALA A 170 21.03 20.34 5.60
C ALA A 170 22.40 19.70 5.38
N LYS A 171 22.49 18.51 4.79
CA LYS A 171 23.78 17.87 4.45
C LYS A 171 24.56 18.63 3.38
N LYS A 172 23.91 19.44 2.54
CA LYS A 172 24.59 20.25 1.52
C LYS A 172 25.30 21.47 2.12
N ILE A 173 24.87 21.92 3.30
CA ILE A 173 25.44 23.08 3.99
C ILE A 173 26.65 22.61 4.81
N LYS A 174 27.84 23.07 4.42
CA LYS A 174 29.07 22.89 5.22
C LYS A 174 28.96 23.71 6.49
N CYS A 175 29.26 23.08 7.63
CA CYS A 175 29.10 23.67 8.95
C CYS A 175 30.15 23.08 9.90
N PRO A 176 30.77 23.88 10.80
CA PRO A 176 31.67 23.39 11.83
C PRO A 176 30.98 22.46 12.85
N ALA A 177 31.77 21.89 13.76
CA ALA A 177 31.23 21.07 14.85
C ALA A 177 30.28 21.91 15.73
N PHE A 178 29.24 21.25 16.23
CA PHE A 178 28.23 21.90 17.06
C PHE A 178 28.80 22.33 18.42
N ASP A 179 28.64 23.60 18.78
CA ASP A 179 29.03 24.13 20.08
C ASP A 179 27.79 24.44 20.94
N SER A 180 27.57 23.60 21.95
CA SER A 180 26.44 23.73 22.87
C SER A 180 26.55 24.91 23.85
N GLN A 181 27.76 25.35 24.19
CA GLN A 181 27.97 26.42 25.15
C GLN A 181 27.75 27.78 24.50
N GLU A 182 28.31 27.96 23.31
CA GLU A 182 28.12 29.18 22.52
C GLU A 182 26.67 29.34 22.04
N LEU A 183 25.97 28.23 21.74
CA LEU A 183 24.54 28.29 21.46
C LEU A 183 23.73 28.87 22.62
N ARG A 184 23.99 28.43 23.86
CA ARG A 184 23.24 28.91 25.04
C ARG A 184 23.38 30.43 25.23
N LYS A 185 24.58 30.96 24.98
CA LYS A 185 24.83 32.42 25.01
C LYS A 185 24.09 33.11 23.86
N ALA A 186 24.16 32.55 22.65
CA ALA A 186 23.50 33.11 21.47
C ALA A 186 21.97 33.14 21.60
N VAL A 187 21.34 32.10 22.16
CA VAL A 187 19.87 32.01 22.34
C VAL A 187 19.30 33.15 23.18
N GLN A 188 20.06 33.72 24.11
CA GLN A 188 19.61 34.88 24.89
C GLN A 188 19.51 36.16 24.05
N VAL A 189 20.29 36.25 22.97
CA VAL A 189 20.42 37.47 22.13
C VAL A 189 19.65 37.34 20.82
N LEU A 190 19.39 36.12 20.34
CA LEU A 190 18.67 35.85 19.10
C LEU A 190 17.26 36.49 19.03
N PRO A 191 16.43 36.52 20.09
CA PRO A 191 15.11 37.17 20.05
C PRO A 191 15.18 38.69 19.85
N ALA A 192 16.27 39.35 20.28
CA ALA A 192 16.44 40.78 20.06
C ALA A 192 16.79 41.10 18.60
N LEU A 193 17.36 40.13 17.87
CA LEU A 193 17.76 40.29 16.46
C LEU A 193 16.61 40.10 15.47
N SER A 194 15.46 39.53 15.90
CA SER A 194 14.27 39.39 15.05
C SER A 194 13.43 40.67 14.92
N ALA A 195 13.83 41.76 15.60
CA ALA A 195 13.13 43.05 15.55
C ALA A 195 13.61 43.97 14.40
N ASP A 196 14.71 43.61 13.71
CA ASP A 196 15.28 44.37 12.59
C ASP A 196 15.51 43.44 11.38
N ASP A 197 15.01 43.84 10.21
CA ASP A 197 15.14 43.10 8.96
C ASP A 197 16.60 42.88 8.56
N LYS A 198 17.48 43.87 8.81
CA LYS A 198 18.91 43.76 8.49
C LYS A 198 19.65 42.80 9.43
N ALA A 199 19.20 42.72 10.68
CA ALA A 199 19.75 41.79 11.66
C ALA A 199 19.26 40.35 11.39
N THR A 200 18.01 40.19 10.99
CA THR A 200 17.38 38.91 10.65
C THR A 200 18.09 38.21 9.49
N ALA A 201 18.53 38.97 8.48
CA ALA A 201 19.29 38.45 7.34
C ALA A 201 20.63 37.78 7.73
N LYS A 202 21.22 38.15 8.89
CA LYS A 202 22.50 37.60 9.38
C LYS A 202 22.34 36.36 10.26
N ILE A 203 21.10 36.01 10.64
CA ILE A 203 20.83 34.85 11.50
C ILE A 203 21.32 33.52 10.90
N PRO A 204 21.12 33.22 9.60
CA PRO A 204 21.59 31.96 9.03
C PRO A 204 23.12 31.78 9.11
N GLU A 205 23.88 32.87 8.96
CA GLU A 205 25.35 32.85 9.08
C GLU A 205 25.78 32.61 10.53
N LYS A 206 25.19 33.35 11.47
CA LYS A 206 25.50 33.21 12.90
C LYS A 206 25.13 31.83 13.45
N LEU A 207 24.04 31.24 12.97
CA LEU A 207 23.68 29.85 13.30
C LEU A 207 24.69 28.86 12.70
N ARG A 208 25.18 29.12 11.48
CA ARG A 208 26.21 28.28 10.84
C ARG A 208 27.51 28.29 11.64
N ASP A 209 27.94 29.43 12.15
CA ASP A 209 29.16 29.53 12.96
C ASP A 209 29.07 28.69 14.25
N LEU A 210 27.86 28.48 14.77
CA LEU A 210 27.56 27.64 15.94
C LEU A 210 27.39 26.14 15.60
N GLY A 211 27.60 25.76 14.34
CA GLY A 211 27.39 24.38 13.88
C GLY A 211 25.93 24.04 13.56
N ILE A 212 25.03 25.02 13.50
CA ILE A 212 23.59 24.83 13.22
C ILE A 212 23.27 25.13 11.76
N ARG A 213 22.53 24.23 11.11
CA ARG A 213 22.15 24.35 9.70
C ARG A 213 20.69 24.74 9.61
N LEU A 214 20.42 25.98 9.20
CA LEU A 214 19.06 26.44 8.94
C LEU A 214 18.65 26.10 7.51
N VAL A 215 17.53 25.41 7.36
CA VAL A 215 16.96 25.01 6.07
C VAL A 215 15.49 25.34 6.05
N PHE A 216 15.02 25.90 4.93
CA PHE A 216 13.60 26.11 4.68
C PHE A 216 13.10 25.03 3.72
N VAL A 217 12.20 24.17 4.22
CA VAL A 217 11.54 23.15 3.40
C VAL A 217 10.04 23.45 3.37
N PRO A 218 9.44 23.60 2.18
CA PRO A 218 8.01 23.86 2.08
C PRO A 218 7.21 22.70 2.70
N HIS A 219 6.17 23.05 3.47
CA HIS A 219 5.30 22.06 4.13
C HIS A 219 4.66 21.13 3.10
N LEU A 220 4.48 19.86 3.46
CA LEU A 220 3.67 18.93 2.68
C LEU A 220 2.19 19.12 3.07
N PRO A 221 1.25 19.07 2.12
CA PRO A 221 -0.18 19.14 2.44
C PRO A 221 -0.57 18.00 3.39
N GLN A 222 -1.48 18.32 4.32
CA GLN A 222 -2.12 17.33 5.20
C GLN A 222 -3.03 16.40 4.39
#